data_AF-A0A7J7V171-F1
#
_entry.id   AF-A0A7J7V171-F1
#
_cell.length_a   1.000
_cell.length_b   1.000
_cell.length_c   1.000
_cell.angle_alpha   90.00
_cell.angle_beta   90.00
_cell.angle_gamma   90.00
#
_symmetry.space_group_name_H-M   'P 1'
#
loop_
_entity.id
_entity.type
_entity.pdbx_description
1 polymer ?
#
loop_
_entity_poly.entity_id
_entity_poly.type
_entity_poly.pdbx_seq_one_letter_code
_entity_poly.pdbx_strand_id
1 'polypeptide(L)'
;MPLLPAGSGQDAALAVLEDRFQPNMTLEAAQGLLVEAITAGILGDLGSGGSVDACVITETGAKMLRTLSSPTKPMERPTQYRFAPGTTAVLSETVKPLPLQLVEETVQTMEVE
;
A
#
# COMPACT_ATOMS: atom_id res chain seq x y z
N MET A 1 -4.28 26.45 -10.29
CA MET A 1 -5.32 25.51 -9.85
C MET A 1 -4.84 24.87 -8.55
N PRO A 2 -5.56 24.98 -7.42
CA PRO A 2 -5.08 24.57 -6.09
C PRO A 2 -5.14 23.04 -5.84
N LEU A 3 -5.97 22.32 -6.59
CA LEU A 3 -6.18 20.86 -6.48
C LEU A 3 -6.23 20.28 -7.89
N LEU A 4 -5.70 19.07 -8.12
CA LEU A 4 -5.76 18.42 -9.43
C LEU A 4 -5.84 16.89 -9.26
N PRO A 5 -7.05 16.30 -9.32
CA PRO A 5 -7.18 14.85 -9.44
C PRO A 5 -6.85 14.42 -10.87
N ALA A 6 -6.26 13.23 -11.02
CA ALA A 6 -5.92 12.63 -12.30
C ALA A 6 -6.08 11.11 -12.23
N GLY A 7 -6.32 10.48 -13.39
CA GLY A 7 -6.51 9.03 -13.52
C GLY A 7 -7.95 8.65 -13.86
N SER A 8 -8.28 7.36 -13.88
CA SER A 8 -9.62 6.88 -14.25
C SER A 8 -10.70 7.28 -13.24
N GLY A 9 -10.37 7.30 -11.94
CA GLY A 9 -11.27 7.74 -10.87
C GLY A 9 -11.33 9.25 -10.64
N GLN A 10 -10.75 10.07 -11.54
CA GLN A 10 -10.61 11.51 -11.33
C GLN A 10 -11.95 12.25 -11.22
N ASP A 11 -12.99 11.79 -11.91
CA ASP A 11 -14.29 12.47 -11.95
C ASP A 11 -14.98 12.40 -10.57
N ALA A 12 -14.92 11.23 -9.92
CA ALA A 12 -15.44 11.04 -8.57
C ALA A 12 -14.64 11.82 -7.53
N ALA A 13 -13.30 11.82 -7.65
CA ALA A 13 -12.44 12.59 -6.76
C ALA A 13 -12.67 14.10 -6.92
N LEU A 14 -12.82 14.59 -8.16
CA LEU A 14 -13.07 16.00 -8.44
C LEU A 14 -14.40 16.47 -7.85
N ALA A 15 -15.46 15.67 -7.94
CA ALA A 15 -16.75 16.01 -7.36
C ALA A 15 -16.68 16.28 -5.84
N VAL A 16 -15.92 15.46 -5.09
CA VAL A 16 -15.73 15.65 -3.64
C VAL A 16 -14.86 16.87 -3.35
N LEU A 17 -13.81 17.07 -4.15
CA LEU A 17 -12.89 18.20 -3.99
C LEU A 17 -13.59 19.54 -4.26
N GLU A 18 -14.42 19.63 -5.30
CA GLU A 18 -15.17 20.86 -5.62
C GLU A 18 -16.26 21.18 -4.58
N ASP A 19 -16.86 20.16 -3.96
CA ASP A 19 -17.90 20.34 -2.92
C ASP A 19 -17.33 20.83 -1.57
N ARG A 20 -16.18 20.29 -1.14
CA ARG A 20 -15.72 20.41 0.26
C ARG A 20 -14.44 21.20 0.46
N PHE A 21 -13.71 21.53 -0.61
CA PHE A 21 -12.46 22.27 -0.47
C PHE A 21 -12.67 23.67 0.10
N GLN A 22 -11.78 24.06 1.02
CA GLN A 22 -11.70 25.42 1.53
C GLN A 22 -10.25 25.93 1.42
N PRO A 23 -10.02 27.22 1.17
CA PRO A 23 -8.68 27.76 1.18
C PRO A 23 -8.09 27.69 2.60
N ASN A 24 -6.78 27.43 2.70
CA ASN A 24 -6.01 27.42 3.96
C ASN A 24 -6.54 26.44 5.03
N MET A 25 -6.94 25.22 4.61
CA MET A 25 -7.31 24.15 5.54
C MET A 25 -6.16 23.75 6.46
N THR A 26 -6.50 23.26 7.65
CA THR A 26 -5.53 22.58 8.52
C THR A 26 -5.06 21.28 7.89
N LEU A 27 -3.89 20.80 8.31
CA LEU A 27 -3.30 19.56 7.80
C LEU A 27 -4.26 18.37 8.00
N GLU A 28 -4.90 18.27 9.16
CA GLU A 28 -5.84 17.19 9.49
C GLU A 28 -7.09 17.24 8.60
N ALA A 29 -7.64 18.45 8.37
CA ALA A 29 -8.79 18.63 7.50
C ALA A 29 -8.46 18.30 6.04
N ALA A 30 -7.27 18.69 5.57
CA ALA A 30 -6.79 18.37 4.23
C ALA A 30 -6.57 16.85 4.04
N GLN A 31 -6.03 16.16 5.06
CA GLN A 31 -5.90 14.71 5.04
C GLN A 31 -7.26 14.01 5.00
N GLY A 32 -8.23 14.46 5.79
CA GLY A 32 -9.60 13.95 5.77
C GLY A 32 -10.24 14.10 4.39
N LEU A 33 -10.15 15.31 3.80
CA LEU A 33 -10.67 15.59 2.47
C LEU A 33 -10.00 14.71 1.38
N LEU A 34 -8.68 14.52 1.47
CA LEU A 34 -7.96 13.63 0.56
C LEU A 34 -8.46 12.19 0.66
N VAL A 35 -8.65 11.68 1.89
CA VAL A 35 -9.18 10.33 2.11
C VAL A 35 -10.57 10.19 1.51
N GLU A 36 -11.46 11.18 1.70
CA GLU A 36 -12.79 11.16 1.10
C GLU A 36 -12.76 11.16 -0.43
N ALA A 37 -11.95 12.04 -1.03
CA ALA A 37 -11.84 12.16 -2.49
C ALA A 37 -11.31 10.88 -3.14
N ILE A 38 -10.25 10.29 -2.59
CA ILE A 38 -9.70 9.03 -3.13
C ILE A 38 -10.64 7.86 -2.83
N THR A 39 -11.33 7.85 -1.69
CA THR A 39 -12.33 6.81 -1.38
C THR A 39 -13.50 6.87 -2.37
N ALA A 40 -13.94 8.06 -2.77
CA ALA A 40 -14.96 8.20 -3.82
C ALA A 40 -14.48 7.63 -5.16
N GLY A 41 -13.21 7.86 -5.53
CA GLY A 41 -12.59 7.21 -6.68
C GLY A 41 -12.56 5.68 -6.57
N ILE A 42 -12.11 5.15 -5.43
CA ILE A 42 -12.06 3.69 -5.17
C ILE A 42 -13.43 3.03 -5.26
N LEU A 43 -14.48 3.66 -4.74
CA LEU A 43 -15.83 3.08 -4.73
C LEU A 43 -16.60 3.37 -6.04
N GLY A 44 -16.18 4.38 -6.81
CA GLY A 44 -16.87 4.84 -8.02
C GLY A 44 -16.25 4.40 -9.34
N ASP A 45 -14.98 3.97 -9.35
CA ASP A 45 -14.26 3.56 -10.55
C ASP A 45 -13.72 2.12 -10.42
N LEU A 46 -14.00 1.27 -11.41
CA LEU A 46 -13.54 -0.14 -11.43
C LEU A 46 -12.03 -0.27 -11.63
N GLY A 47 -11.39 0.73 -12.23
CA GLY A 47 -9.93 0.78 -12.40
C GLY A 47 -9.19 1.21 -11.13
N SER A 48 -9.92 1.66 -10.11
CA SER A 48 -9.39 2.17 -8.84
C SER A 48 -9.72 1.23 -7.69
N GLY A 49 -8.81 1.07 -6.73
CA GLY A 49 -9.01 0.13 -5.62
C GLY A 49 -7.86 0.11 -4.61
N GLY A 50 -8.00 -0.72 -3.58
CA GLY A 50 -6.97 -0.92 -2.56
C GLY A 50 -7.05 0.08 -1.40
N SER A 51 -5.90 0.57 -0.94
CA SER A 51 -5.79 1.52 0.16
C SER A 51 -5.44 2.93 -0.32
N VAL A 52 -5.77 3.92 0.49
CA VAL A 52 -5.39 5.32 0.27
C VAL A 52 -4.01 5.57 0.88
N ASP A 53 -3.07 5.96 0.04
CA ASP A 53 -1.75 6.46 0.44
C ASP A 53 -1.72 7.99 0.37
N ALA A 54 -1.03 8.63 1.30
CA ALA A 54 -0.87 10.08 1.33
C ALA A 54 0.60 10.47 1.53
N CYS A 55 1.03 11.53 0.86
CA CYS A 55 2.33 12.15 1.11
C CYS A 55 2.09 13.59 1.58
N VAL A 56 2.54 13.92 2.79
CA VAL A 56 2.45 15.27 3.33
C VAL A 56 3.79 15.95 3.12
N ILE A 57 3.79 17.09 2.44
CA ILE A 57 4.98 17.89 2.17
C ILE A 57 4.80 19.23 2.88
N THR A 58 5.71 19.55 3.79
CA THR A 58 5.80 20.81 4.54
C THR A 58 7.16 21.44 4.32
N GLU A 59 7.36 22.68 4.77
CA GLU A 59 8.67 23.36 4.70
C GLU A 59 9.79 22.58 5.41
N THR A 60 9.43 21.81 6.44
CA THR A 60 10.35 20.99 7.24
C THR A 60 10.74 19.67 6.56
N GLY A 61 10.00 19.22 5.54
CA GLY A 61 10.29 17.97 4.83
C GLY A 61 9.05 17.24 4.31
N ALA A 62 9.25 15.98 3.93
CA ALA A 62 8.21 15.11 3.40
C ALA A 62 7.96 13.90 4.32
N LYS A 63 6.69 13.57 4.53
CA LYS A 63 6.25 12.40 5.29
C LYS A 63 5.33 11.54 4.42
N MET A 64 5.80 10.33 4.11
CA MET A 64 5.00 9.31 3.42
C MET A 64 4.14 8.54 4.42
N LEU A 65 2.84 8.47 4.16
CA LEU A 65 1.85 7.74 4.94
C LEU A 65 1.23 6.67 4.03
N ARG A 66 1.79 5.47 4.07
CA ARG A 66 1.19 4.32 3.37
C ARG A 66 0.02 3.76 4.17
N THR A 67 -1.04 3.42 3.47
CA THR A 67 -2.27 2.85 4.02
C THR A 67 -2.87 3.77 5.09
N LEU A 68 -3.04 5.05 4.76
CA LEU A 68 -3.72 6.02 5.61
C LEU A 68 -5.18 5.62 5.85
N SER A 69 -5.84 5.06 4.83
CA SER A 69 -7.19 4.50 4.93
C SER A 69 -7.32 3.24 4.07
N SER A 70 -8.12 2.29 4.54
CA SER A 70 -8.45 1.06 3.84
C SER A 70 -9.97 0.92 3.75
N PRO A 71 -10.62 1.57 2.77
CA PRO A 71 -12.08 1.58 2.64
C PRO A 71 -12.63 0.18 2.41
N THR A 72 -11.87 -0.68 1.74
CA THR A 72 -12.20 -2.10 1.55
C THR A 72 -11.31 -2.96 2.43
N LYS A 73 -11.91 -3.81 3.26
CA LYS A 73 -11.19 -4.84 4.01
C LYS A 73 -10.89 -6.04 3.10
N PRO A 74 -9.66 -6.57 3.08
CA PRO A 74 -9.38 -7.83 2.41
C PRO A 74 -10.28 -8.94 2.93
N MET A 75 -10.80 -9.76 2.03
CA MET A 75 -11.60 -10.91 2.40
C MET A 75 -10.68 -12.04 2.89
N GLU A 76 -11.00 -12.59 4.05
CA GLU A 76 -10.35 -13.81 4.53
C GLU A 76 -10.86 -15.01 3.72
N ARG A 77 -9.94 -15.81 3.20
CA ARG A 77 -10.31 -17.04 2.50
C ARG A 77 -10.70 -18.10 3.53
N PRO A 78 -11.90 -18.71 3.44
CA PRO A 78 -12.34 -19.70 4.43
C PRO A 78 -11.57 -21.02 4.32
N THR A 79 -11.01 -21.30 3.14
CA THR A 79 -10.37 -22.58 2.84
C THR A 79 -8.96 -22.36 2.30
N GLN A 80 -8.04 -23.23 2.72
CA GLN A 80 -6.66 -23.25 2.25
C GLN A 80 -6.45 -24.43 1.30
N TYR A 81 -6.00 -24.14 0.08
CA TYR A 81 -5.58 -25.16 -0.89
C TYR A 81 -4.07 -25.40 -0.76
N ARG A 82 -3.70 -26.44 -0.02
CA ARG A 82 -2.31 -26.89 0.10
C ARG A 82 -2.21 -28.31 -0.41
N PHE A 83 -1.37 -28.52 -1.41
CA PHE A 83 -1.04 -29.83 -1.93
C PHE A 83 0.28 -30.31 -1.31
N ALA A 84 0.37 -31.61 -1.02
CA ALA A 84 1.61 -32.19 -0.50
C ALA A 84 2.74 -32.12 -1.55
N PRO A 85 4.02 -32.10 -1.13
CA PRO A 85 5.12 -32.25 -2.08
C PRO A 85 4.96 -33.51 -2.94
N GLY A 86 5.21 -33.39 -4.24
CA GLY A 86 5.08 -34.50 -5.21
C GLY A 86 3.73 -34.58 -5.96
N THR A 87 2.77 -33.69 -5.69
CA THR A 87 1.49 -33.66 -6.45
C THR A 87 1.59 -33.09 -7.86
N THR A 88 2.70 -32.43 -8.20
CA THR A 88 2.94 -31.83 -9.52
C THR A 88 3.93 -32.70 -10.28
N ALA A 89 3.60 -33.12 -11.50
CA ALA A 89 4.50 -33.91 -12.35
C ALA A 89 5.72 -33.06 -12.79
N VAL A 90 6.92 -33.53 -12.46
CA VAL A 90 8.19 -32.88 -12.84
C VAL A 90 8.77 -33.62 -14.06
N LEU A 91 9.00 -32.90 -15.16
CA LEU A 91 9.57 -33.48 -16.39
C LEU A 91 11.11 -33.58 -16.33
N SER A 92 11.75 -32.57 -15.77
CA SER A 92 13.20 -32.54 -15.55
C SER A 92 13.52 -31.68 -14.34
N GLU A 93 14.55 -32.08 -13.61
CA GLU A 93 15.03 -31.37 -12.43
C GLU A 93 16.55 -31.19 -12.56
N THR A 94 17.07 -30.04 -12.15
CA THR A 94 18.51 -29.79 -12.09
C THR A 94 18.82 -29.01 -10.83
N VAL A 95 19.66 -29.59 -9.98
CA VAL A 95 20.12 -28.97 -8.74
C VAL A 95 21.57 -28.54 -8.94
N LYS A 96 21.85 -27.24 -8.74
CA LYS A 96 23.21 -26.69 -8.77
C LYS A 96 23.60 -26.26 -7.36
N PRO A 97 24.44 -27.03 -6.65
CA PRO A 97 24.94 -26.63 -5.35
C PRO A 97 25.74 -25.33 -5.47
N LEU A 98 25.47 -24.38 -4.57
CA LEU A 98 26.30 -23.18 -4.44
C LEU A 98 27.51 -23.53 -3.56
N PRO A 99 28.75 -23.37 -4.05
CA PRO A 99 29.94 -23.53 -3.23
C PRO A 99 30.05 -22.30 -2.32
N LEU A 100 29.50 -22.40 -1.11
CA LEU A 100 29.69 -21.38 -0.08
C LEU A 100 30.94 -21.73 0.72
N GLN A 101 31.89 -20.80 0.79
CA GLN A 101 33.03 -20.88 1.68
C GLN A 101 32.70 -20.01 2.91
N LEU A 102 32.65 -20.61 4.09
CA LEU A 102 32.50 -19.87 5.35
C LEU A 102 33.76 -19.01 5.53
N VAL A 103 33.67 -17.71 5.25
CA VAL A 103 34.79 -16.77 5.38
C VAL A 103 34.94 -16.29 6.82
N GLU A 104 33.83 -16.02 7.50
CA GLU A 104 33.83 -15.49 8.86
C GLU A 104 32.52 -15.84 9.57
N GLU A 105 32.63 -16.26 10.84
CA GLU A 105 31.51 -16.50 11.74
C GLU A 105 31.74 -15.63 12.98
N THR A 106 30.83 -14.68 13.24
CA THR A 106 30.88 -13.83 14.44
C THR A 106 29.73 -14.19 15.36
N VAL A 107 30.06 -14.72 16.54
CA VAL A 107 29.10 -15.02 17.60
C VAL A 107 29.02 -13.82 18.54
N GLN A 108 27.87 -13.16 18.61
CA GLN A 108 27.60 -12.11 19.59
C GLN A 108 26.74 -12.68 20.72
N THR A 109 27.29 -12.72 21.94
CA THR A 109 26.53 -13.01 23.16
C THR A 109 25.92 -11.72 23.68
N MET A 110 24.59 -11.64 23.78
CA MET A 110 23.92 -10.59 24.56
C MET A 110 23.89 -11.01 26.03
N GLU A 111 24.46 -10.20 26.91
CA GLU A 111 24.19 -10.30 28.34
C GLU A 111 22.75 -9.85 28.60
N VAL A 112 21.99 -10.68 29.29
CA VAL A 112 20.63 -10.38 29.74
C VAL A 112 20.73 -9.97 31.21
N GLU A 113 20.55 -8.68 31.50
CA GLU A 113 20.15 -8.16 32.82
C GLU A 113 18.62 -8.09 32.91
#